data_AF-A0A9D4M952-F1
#
_entry.id   AF-A0A9D4M952-F1
#
_cell.length_a   1.000
_cell.length_b   1.000
_cell.length_c   1.000
_cell.angle_alpha   90.00
_cell.angle_beta   90.00
_cell.angle_gamma   90.00
#
_symmetry.space_group_name_H-M   'P 1'
#
loop_
_entity.id
_entity.type
_entity.pdbx_description
1 polymer ?
#
loop_
_entity_poly.entity_id
_entity_poly.type
_entity_poly.pdbx_seq_one_letter_code
_entity_poly.pdbx_strand_id
1 'polypeptide(L)'
;MSNINTQQGGFQDGLPCLMTSFILRDTVYFARESNSKLYACFMDGRKAFDTVWHSGMLYKLYTETDIDSTSFLAFCAICTNMSSSSGIRGITQSGSTSFRARGKVDAAPRCSTYSTSTGLSVP
;
A
#
# COMPACT_ATOMS: atom_id res chain seq x y z
N MET A 1 10.89 10.08 13.77
CA MET A 1 10.64 10.86 12.54
C MET A 1 10.56 9.88 11.39
N SER A 2 9.38 9.75 10.76
CA SER A 2 9.23 8.93 9.56
C SER A 2 10.13 9.49 8.46
N ASN A 3 11.00 8.64 7.90
CA ASN A 3 11.91 9.01 6.82
C ASN A 3 11.12 9.07 5.50
N ILE A 4 10.46 10.19 5.24
CA ILE A 4 9.72 10.41 4.00
C ILE A 4 10.68 11.01 2.96
N ASN A 5 10.57 10.57 1.71
CA ASN A 5 11.40 11.09 0.62
C ASN A 5 11.17 12.60 0.44
N THR A 6 12.26 13.37 0.31
CA THR A 6 12.24 14.82 0.11
C THR A 6 11.49 15.28 -1.13
N GLN A 7 11.31 14.40 -2.12
CA GLN A 7 10.57 14.68 -3.35
C GLN A 7 9.07 14.35 -3.26
N GLN A 8 8.59 13.74 -2.17
CA GLN A 8 7.17 13.45 -1.99
C GLN A 8 6.41 14.75 -1.67
N GLY A 9 5.73 15.33 -2.66
CA GLY A 9 4.93 16.55 -2.44
C GLY A 9 3.52 16.29 -1.90
N GLY A 10 2.97 15.09 -2.11
CA GLY A 10 1.60 14.76 -1.74
C GLY A 10 1.43 14.37 -0.28
N PHE A 11 0.29 14.76 0.31
CA PHE A 11 -0.12 14.41 1.68
C PHE A 11 0.91 14.83 2.75
N GLN A 12 1.58 15.97 2.55
CA GLN A 12 2.47 16.59 3.53
C GLN A 12 1.96 17.96 3.95
N ASP A 13 2.05 18.25 5.24
CA ASP A 13 1.66 19.56 5.78
C ASP A 13 2.62 20.66 5.29
N GLY A 14 2.04 21.79 4.88
CA GLY A 14 2.80 22.96 4.41
C GLY A 14 3.40 22.82 2.99
N LEU A 15 3.16 21.70 2.29
CA LEU A 15 3.63 21.49 0.92
C LEU A 15 2.45 21.44 -0.07
N PRO A 16 2.09 22.59 -0.68
CA PRO A 16 1.04 22.62 -1.68
C PRO A 16 1.52 22.01 -3.01
N CYS A 17 0.57 21.54 -3.81
CA CYS A 17 0.82 21.03 -5.18
C CYS A 17 1.63 22.03 -6.05
N LEU A 18 1.47 23.34 -5.79
CA LEU A 18 2.22 24.41 -6.44
C LEU A 18 3.74 24.22 -6.34
N MET A 19 4.26 23.77 -5.19
CA MET A 19 5.70 23.53 -5.01
C MET A 19 6.21 22.43 -5.94
N THR A 20 5.50 21.31 -6.02
CA THR A 20 5.84 20.22 -6.95
C THR A 20 5.76 20.68 -8.41
N SER A 21 4.79 21.53 -8.75
CA SER A 21 4.68 22.09 -10.10
C SER A 21 5.86 23.00 -10.46
N PHE A 22 6.37 23.78 -9.50
CA PHE A 22 7.56 24.60 -9.69
C PHE A 22 8.80 23.74 -9.88
N ILE A 23 9.01 22.73 -9.04
CA ILE A 23 10.15 21.80 -9.16
C ILE A 23 10.15 21.12 -10.53
N LEU A 24 8.99 20.67 -11.01
CA LEU A 24 8.87 20.04 -12.33
C LEU A 24 9.22 21.03 -13.44
N ARG A 25 8.71 22.27 -13.36
CA ARG A 25 8.98 23.32 -14.35
C ARG A 25 10.45 23.74 -14.36
N ASP A 26 11.04 23.88 -13.18
CA ASP A 26 12.45 24.23 -13.00
C ASP A 26 13.36 23.14 -13.58
N THR A 27 13.07 21.87 -13.29
CA THR A 27 13.78 20.72 -13.89
C THR A 27 13.74 20.74 -15.42
N VAL A 28 12.59 21.10 -16.01
CA VAL A 28 12.45 21.22 -17.47
C VAL A 28 13.31 22.36 -18.01
N TYR A 29 13.33 23.53 -17.37
CA TYR A 29 14.16 24.65 -17.81
C TYR A 29 15.65 24.34 -17.66
N PHE A 30 16.05 23.75 -16.54
CA PHE A 30 17.43 23.35 -16.28
C PHE A 30 17.96 22.38 -17.35
N ALA A 31 17.17 21.37 -17.72
CA ALA A 31 17.54 20.43 -18.77
C ALA A 31 17.67 21.12 -20.15
N ARG A 32 16.80 22.09 -20.44
CA ARG A 32 16.85 22.86 -21.69
C ARG A 32 18.08 23.76 -21.77
N GLU A 33 18.42 24.45 -20.69
CA GLU A 33 19.60 25.32 -20.63
C GLU A 33 20.90 24.52 -20.76
N SER A 34 20.96 23.35 -20.10
CA SER A 34 22.10 22.44 -20.18
C SER A 34 22.21 21.65 -21.50
N ASN A 35 21.32 21.89 -22.48
CA ASN A 35 21.23 21.14 -23.74
C ASN A 35 21.16 19.61 -23.53
N SER A 36 20.55 19.18 -22.43
CA SER A 36 20.42 17.78 -22.06
C SER A 36 19.05 17.22 -22.46
N LYS A 37 19.00 15.91 -22.73
CA LYS A 37 17.74 15.22 -23.02
C LYS A 37 17.00 14.94 -21.71
N LEU A 38 15.78 15.46 -21.59
CA LEU A 38 14.88 15.15 -20.48
C LEU A 38 13.88 14.08 -20.89
N TYR A 39 13.76 13.03 -20.08
CA TYR A 39 12.73 12.00 -20.23
C TYR A 39 11.79 12.09 -19.04
N ALA A 40 10.48 12.07 -19.30
CA ALA A 40 9.45 12.10 -18.27
C ALA A 40 8.44 10.97 -18.51
N CYS A 41 7.99 10.35 -17.43
CA CYS A 41 6.94 9.33 -17.44
C CYS A 41 5.84 9.76 -16.48
N PHE A 42 4.59 9.74 -16.94
CA PHE A 42 3.44 9.92 -16.07
C PHE A 42 3.00 8.55 -15.54
N MET A 43 3.08 8.37 -14.22
CA MET A 43 2.68 7.14 -13.54
C MET A 43 1.44 7.44 -12.69
N ASP A 44 0.37 6.67 -12.90
CA ASP A 44 -0.85 6.74 -12.10
C ASP A 44 -1.27 5.35 -11.65
N GLY A 45 -1.68 5.25 -10.38
CA GLY A 45 -2.05 4.00 -9.73
C GLY A 45 -3.55 3.75 -9.86
N ARG A 46 -3.95 2.71 -10.58
CA ARG A 46 -5.36 2.30 -10.62
C ARG A 46 -5.82 1.88 -9.22
N LYS A 47 -6.91 2.49 -8.73
CA LYS A 47 -7.53 2.14 -7.44
C LYS A 47 -6.52 2.14 -6.27
N ALA A 48 -5.67 3.16 -6.22
CA ALA A 48 -4.52 3.22 -5.30
C ALA A 48 -4.86 2.97 -3.82
N PHE A 49 -6.09 3.28 -3.39
CA PHE A 49 -6.55 3.06 -2.01
C PHE A 49 -7.35 1.75 -1.82
N ASP A 50 -7.93 1.19 -2.88
CA ASP A 50 -8.69 -0.08 -2.77
C ASP A 50 -7.78 -1.31 -2.82
N THR A 51 -6.64 -1.22 -3.52
CA THR A 51 -5.72 -2.35 -3.72
C THR A 51 -4.54 -2.34 -2.75
N VAL A 52 -4.65 -1.61 -1.64
CA VAL A 52 -3.57 -1.50 -0.65
C VAL A 52 -3.36 -2.85 0.01
N TRP A 53 -2.10 -3.31 0.07
CA TRP A 53 -1.74 -4.51 0.81
C TRP A 53 -1.75 -4.23 2.31
N HIS A 54 -2.91 -4.38 2.96
CA HIS A 54 -3.11 -4.02 4.37
C HIS A 54 -2.10 -4.67 5.32
N SER A 55 -1.75 -5.95 5.12
CA SER A 55 -0.75 -6.63 5.97
C SER A 55 0.63 -5.98 5.86
N GLY A 56 1.06 -5.65 4.65
CA GLY A 56 2.34 -4.97 4.42
C GLY A 56 2.34 -3.52 4.94
N MET A 57 1.22 -2.82 4.78
CA MET A 57 1.02 -1.48 5.31
C MET A 57 1.12 -1.45 6.84
N LEU A 58 0.41 -2.35 7.53
CA LEU A 58 0.44 -2.46 8.99
C LEU A 58 1.83 -2.89 9.50
N TYR A 59 2.50 -3.79 8.79
CA TYR A 59 3.88 -4.17 9.11
C TYR A 59 4.81 -2.95 9.07
N LYS A 60 4.78 -2.19 7.96
CA LYS A 60 5.60 -0.98 7.80
C LYS A 60 5.31 0.05 8.89
N LEU A 61 4.05 0.22 9.23
CA LEU A 61 3.62 1.11 10.29
C LEU A 61 4.22 0.69 11.64
N TYR A 62 4.11 -0.59 12.01
CA TYR A 62 4.65 -1.12 13.26
C TYR A 62 6.19 -1.01 13.34
N THR A 63 6.89 -1.20 12.22
CA THR A 63 8.36 -1.22 12.21
C THR A 63 8.99 0.16 12.10
N GLU A 64 8.37 1.09 11.37
CA GLU A 64 8.97 2.40 11.04
C GLU A 64 8.43 3.55 11.89
N THR A 65 7.35 3.33 12.65
CA THR A 65 6.74 4.37 13.50
C THR A 65 6.60 3.88 14.94
N ASP A 66 6.79 4.80 15.89
CA ASP A 66 6.59 4.55 17.31
C ASP A 66 5.10 4.72 17.65
N ILE A 67 4.29 3.75 17.23
CA ILE A 67 2.85 3.75 17.47
C ILE A 67 2.52 2.88 18.68
N ASP A 68 1.68 3.42 19.55
CA ASP A 68 1.19 2.71 20.72
C ASP A 68 0.31 1.51 20.33
N SER A 69 0.28 0.50 21.19
CA SER A 69 -0.44 -0.75 20.93
C SER A 69 -1.96 -0.55 20.75
N THR A 70 -2.53 0.53 21.31
CA THR A 70 -3.97 0.83 21.22
C THR A 70 -4.32 1.38 19.85
N SER A 71 -3.55 2.36 19.37
CA SER A 71 -3.68 2.94 18.02
C SER A 71 -3.44 1.88 16.95
N PHE A 72 -2.40 1.05 17.11
CA PHE A 72 -2.14 -0.04 16.17
C PHE A 72 -3.32 -1.03 16.08
N LEU A 73 -3.90 -1.40 17.21
CA LEU A 73 -5.07 -2.28 17.25
C LEU A 73 -6.30 -1.63 16.60
N ALA A 74 -6.52 -0.32 16.81
CA ALA A 74 -7.58 0.43 16.15
C ALA A 74 -7.42 0.42 14.61
N PHE A 75 -6.20 0.65 14.10
CA PHE A 75 -5.91 0.55 12.67
C PHE A 75 -6.14 -0.85 12.11
N CYS A 76 -5.73 -1.89 12.85
CA CYS A 76 -5.99 -3.29 12.48
C CYS A 76 -7.49 -3.57 12.39
N ALA A 77 -8.28 -3.10 13.35
CA ALA A 77 -9.73 -3.25 13.35
C ALA A 77 -10.36 -2.56 12.13
N ILE A 78 -9.94 -1.34 11.78
CA ILE A 78 -10.44 -0.64 10.60
C ILE A 78 -10.11 -1.42 9.33
N CYS A 79 -8.86 -1.85 9.14
CA CYS A 79 -8.43 -2.52 7.91
C CYS A 79 -9.03 -3.91 7.72
N THR A 80 -9.38 -4.63 8.81
CA THR A 80 -9.94 -5.99 8.73
C THR A 80 -11.46 -6.01 8.72
N ASN A 81 -12.10 -5.07 9.41
CA ASN A 81 -13.55 -5.03 9.54
C ASN A 81 -14.22 -4.28 8.38
N MET A 82 -13.49 -3.38 7.70
CA MET A 82 -13.98 -2.73 6.48
C MET A 82 -14.18 -3.71 5.30
N SER A 83 -13.56 -4.90 5.35
CA SER A 83 -13.79 -5.96 4.36
C SER A 83 -15.09 -6.76 4.58
N SER A 84 -15.83 -6.55 5.69
CA SER A 84 -16.93 -7.44 6.12
C SER A 84 -18.35 -6.87 5.97
N SER A 85 -18.55 -5.64 5.47
CA SER A 85 -19.89 -5.10 5.22
C SER A 85 -20.48 -5.62 3.91
N SER A 86 -20.83 -6.90 3.87
CA SER A 86 -21.78 -7.49 2.93
C SER A 86 -22.56 -8.58 3.66
N GLY A 87 -23.49 -8.17 4.50
CA GLY A 87 -24.42 -9.06 5.19
C GLY A 87 -24.76 -8.61 6.60
N ILE A 88 -25.79 -7.77 6.74
CA ILE A 88 -26.46 -7.62 8.03
C ILE A 88 -27.15 -8.96 8.34
N ARG A 89 -26.54 -9.75 9.21
CA ARG A 89 -27.26 -10.73 10.04
C ARG A 89 -26.81 -10.49 11.47
N GLY A 90 -27.69 -9.82 12.21
CA GLY A 90 -27.43 -9.40 13.58
C GLY A 90 -27.16 -10.59 14.49
N ILE A 91 -26.08 -10.49 15.26
CA ILE A 91 -25.95 -11.18 16.54
C ILE A 91 -25.07 -10.33 17.46
N THR A 92 -25.70 -9.73 18.46
CA THR A 92 -25.03 -9.17 19.64
C THR A 92 -24.38 -10.32 20.40
N GLN A 93 -23.05 -10.33 20.57
CA GLN A 93 -22.43 -10.97 21.74
C GLN A 93 -21.18 -10.22 22.21
N SER A 94 -21.26 -9.77 23.47
CA SER A 94 -20.18 -9.38 24.35
C SER A 94 -19.24 -10.57 24.60
N GLY A 95 -17.92 -10.38 24.51
CA GLY A 95 -16.96 -11.43 24.88
C GLY A 95 -15.50 -11.08 24.59
N SER A 96 -14.79 -10.69 25.64
CA SER A 96 -13.34 -10.56 25.85
C SER A 96 -12.40 -11.11 24.74
N THR A 97 -11.68 -10.23 24.06
CA THR A 97 -10.58 -10.61 23.16
C THR A 97 -9.32 -10.97 23.95
N SER A 98 -9.13 -12.27 24.21
CA SER A 98 -7.83 -12.85 24.56
C SER A 98 -7.03 -13.10 23.29
N PHE A 99 -5.98 -12.31 23.07
CA PHE A 99 -5.01 -12.55 21.99
C PHE A 99 -4.08 -13.70 22.39
N ARG A 100 -4.37 -14.91 21.89
CA ARG A 100 -3.43 -16.04 21.97
C ARG A 100 -2.49 -16.01 20.77
N ALA A 101 -1.27 -15.51 20.97
CA ALA A 101 -0.18 -15.68 20.03
C ALA A 101 0.10 -17.18 19.85
N ARG A 102 -0.28 -17.75 18.70
CA ARG A 102 0.23 -19.07 18.28
C ARG A 102 1.41 -18.84 17.35
N GLY A 103 2.61 -19.04 17.86
CA GLY A 103 3.74 -19.39 17.01
C GLY A 103 3.51 -20.77 16.40
N LYS A 104 3.70 -20.90 15.09
CA LYS A 104 4.30 -22.09 14.49
C LYS A 104 4.85 -21.81 13.09
N VAL A 105 6.10 -22.22 12.96
CA VAL A 105 6.95 -22.40 11.78
C VAL A 105 6.29 -23.16 10.62
N ASP A 106 6.80 -22.86 9.42
CA ASP A 106 6.78 -23.62 8.15
C ASP A 106 5.47 -23.72 7.35
N ALA A 107 5.43 -23.01 6.21
CA ALA A 107 5.25 -23.58 4.86
C ALA A 107 5.15 -22.46 3.80
N ALA A 108 6.05 -22.49 2.81
CA ALA A 108 5.98 -21.63 1.63
C ALA A 108 4.68 -21.88 0.82
N PRO A 109 3.99 -20.84 0.32
CA PRO A 109 2.85 -21.06 -0.56
C PRO A 109 3.31 -21.54 -1.94
N ARG A 110 2.85 -22.73 -2.33
CA ARG A 110 2.99 -23.25 -3.70
C ARG A 110 2.31 -22.28 -4.66
N CYS A 111 3.11 -21.80 -5.62
CA CYS A 111 2.65 -21.07 -6.79
C CYS A 111 1.76 -22.01 -7.62
N SER A 112 0.47 -21.64 -7.81
CA SER A 112 -0.39 -22.25 -8.82
C SER A 112 -0.06 -21.61 -10.16
N THR A 113 0.61 -22.36 -11.02
CA THR A 113 1.01 -21.91 -12.36
C THR A 113 0.08 -22.47 -13.43
N TYR A 114 -0.64 -21.54 -14.07
CA TYR A 114 -1.11 -21.45 -15.46
C TYR A 114 -1.45 -22.71 -16.28
N SER A 115 -2.64 -22.66 -16.87
CA SER A 115 -3.09 -23.42 -18.03
C SER A 115 -2.32 -23.00 -19.30
N THR A 116 -1.75 -23.97 -20.02
CA THR A 116 -1.19 -23.77 -21.37
C THR A 116 -1.88 -24.71 -22.35
N SER A 117 -2.40 -24.11 -23.42
CA SER A 117 -3.04 -24.74 -24.58
C SER A 117 -2.03 -25.16 -25.64
N THR A 118 -2.02 -26.44 -26.01
CA THR A 118 -1.54 -27.05 -27.27
C THR A 118 -2.10 -28.48 -27.25
N GLY A 119 -2.86 -29.05 -28.19
CA GLY A 119 -2.78 -29.00 -29.65
C GLY A 119 -2.67 -30.45 -30.14
N LEU A 120 -3.68 -30.92 -30.88
CA LEU A 120 -3.75 -32.12 -31.74
C LEU A 120 -3.54 -33.53 -31.14
N SER A 121 -4.57 -34.38 -31.30
CA SER A 121 -4.48 -35.86 -31.29
C SER A 121 -4.93 -36.42 -32.64
N VAL A 122 -4.07 -37.21 -33.27
CA VAL A 122 -4.30 -38.15 -34.39
C VAL A 122 -3.29 -39.29 -34.15
N PRO A 123 -3.51 -40.56 -34.51
CA PRO A 123 -4.70 -41.22 -35.08
C PRO A 123 -5.56 -41.98 -34.08
#